data_AF-A0AAV7JCP7-F1
#
_entry.id   AF-A0AAV7JCP7-F1
#
_cell.length_a   1.000
_cell.length_b   1.000
_cell.length_c   1.000
_cell.angle_alpha   90.00
_cell.angle_beta   90.00
_cell.angle_gamma   90.00
#
_symmetry.space_group_name_H-M   'P 1'
#
loop_
_entity.id
_entity.type
_entity.pdbx_description
1 polymer ?
#
loop_
_entity_poly.entity_id
_entity_poly.type
_entity_poly.pdbx_seq_one_letter_code
_entity_poly.pdbx_strand_id
1 'polypeptide(L)'
;MHHQLNLSDINQLITCPLCQGYIIDATTISECLHAFCKSCIVKFLESNFHCPVCKSIIHSAEPTRYLLHDPSLQDIVYKLVPDLYRNECKRVQIFCEENEIEISSQDTLPLLSPMDLPKL
;
A
#
# COMPACT_ATOMS: atom_id res chain seq x y z
N MET A 1 8.51 -13.57 28.54
CA MET A 1 8.91 -14.33 27.33
C MET A 1 8.67 -13.42 26.14
N HIS A 2 9.72 -12.99 25.44
CA HIS A 2 9.58 -12.22 24.21
C HIS A 2 9.60 -13.21 23.04
N HIS A 3 8.50 -13.31 22.30
CA HIS A 3 8.47 -14.07 21.07
C HIS A 3 9.01 -13.18 19.95
N GLN A 4 10.18 -13.49 19.43
CA GLN A 4 10.72 -12.83 18.23
C GLN A 4 10.07 -13.48 17.01
N LEU A 5 9.36 -12.66 16.22
CA LEU A 5 8.84 -13.04 14.91
C LEU A 5 9.84 -12.60 13.84
N ASN A 6 10.15 -13.46 12.87
CA ASN A 6 10.96 -13.05 11.72
C ASN A 6 10.05 -12.37 10.69
N LEU A 7 10.54 -11.26 10.13
CA LEU A 7 9.81 -10.53 9.10
C LEU A 7 9.49 -11.41 7.87
N SER A 8 10.39 -12.34 7.54
CA SER A 8 10.20 -13.33 6.47
C SER A 8 8.90 -14.13 6.58
N ASP A 9 8.48 -14.43 7.82
CA ASP A 9 7.30 -15.26 8.10
C ASP A 9 6.00 -14.49 7.83
N ILE A 10 6.08 -13.15 7.86
CA ILE A 10 4.94 -12.24 7.71
C ILE A 10 4.88 -11.66 6.29
N ASN A 11 5.99 -11.64 5.54
CA ASN A 11 6.09 -11.03 4.22
C ASN A 11 4.93 -11.41 3.28
N GLN A 12 4.51 -12.68 3.28
CA GLN A 12 3.39 -13.15 2.43
C GLN A 12 2.07 -12.41 2.69
N LEU A 13 1.90 -11.80 3.87
CA LEU A 13 0.71 -11.06 4.28
C LEU A 13 0.80 -9.55 3.98
N ILE A 14 2.01 -9.03 3.75
CA ILE A 14 2.27 -7.57 3.65
C ILE A 14 2.96 -7.16 2.33
N THR A 15 3.21 -8.11 1.43
CA THR A 15 3.74 -7.84 0.09
C THR A 15 2.65 -7.83 -0.97
N CYS A 16 2.74 -6.89 -1.90
CA CYS A 16 1.85 -6.79 -3.03
C CYS A 16 2.20 -7.86 -4.08
N PRO A 17 1.27 -8.73 -4.48
CA PRO A 17 1.54 -9.80 -5.44
C PRO A 17 1.76 -9.30 -6.88
N LEU A 18 1.41 -8.05 -7.19
CA LEU A 18 1.61 -7.46 -8.52
C LEU A 18 3.02 -6.93 -8.73
N CYS A 19 3.61 -6.27 -7.73
CA CYS A 19 4.95 -5.68 -7.82
C CYS A 19 6.02 -6.44 -7.03
N GLN A 20 5.63 -7.43 -6.21
CA GLN A 20 6.50 -8.22 -5.34
C GLN A 20 7.26 -7.40 -4.27
N GLY A 21 6.89 -6.13 -4.07
CA GLY A 21 7.37 -5.27 -2.98
C GLY A 21 6.38 -5.22 -1.82
N TYR A 22 6.73 -4.51 -0.74
CA TYR A 22 5.79 -4.19 0.34
C TYR A 22 4.64 -3.32 -0.15
N ILE A 23 3.47 -3.49 0.47
CA ILE A 23 2.27 -2.74 0.10
C ILE A 23 2.45 -1.25 0.45
N ILE A 24 2.25 -0.38 -0.53
CA ILE A 24 2.26 1.08 -0.40
C ILE A 24 0.93 1.62 -0.92
N ASP A 25 0.31 2.51 -0.15
CA ASP A 25 -1.07 2.95 -0.34
C ASP A 25 -2.03 1.75 -0.47
N ALA A 26 -2.13 0.99 0.63
CA ALA A 26 -2.87 -0.27 0.69
C ALA A 26 -4.30 -0.09 0.18
N THR A 27 -4.64 -0.91 -0.81
CA THR A 27 -5.95 -0.93 -1.45
C THR A 27 -6.46 -2.37 -1.50
N THR A 28 -7.64 -2.57 -0.93
CA THR A 28 -8.24 -3.88 -0.72
C THR A 28 -9.48 -4.03 -1.62
N ILE A 29 -9.64 -5.20 -2.24
CA ILE A 29 -10.87 -5.53 -2.99
C ILE A 29 -11.95 -5.96 -1.98
N SER A 30 -13.10 -5.28 -1.95
CA SER A 30 -14.15 -5.53 -0.94
C SER A 30 -14.70 -6.96 -0.92
N GLU A 31 -14.84 -7.58 -2.10
CA GLU A 31 -15.48 -8.90 -2.24
C GLU A 31 -14.60 -10.07 -1.77
N CYS A 32 -13.27 -9.96 -1.90
CA CYS A 32 -12.36 -11.07 -1.63
C CYS A 32 -11.22 -10.73 -0.66
N LEU A 33 -11.17 -9.48 -0.17
CA LEU A 33 -10.23 -8.97 0.83
C LEU A 33 -8.74 -9.14 0.48
N HIS A 34 -8.40 -9.34 -0.80
CA HIS A 34 -7.01 -9.29 -1.25
C HIS A 34 -6.54 -7.85 -1.36
N ALA A 35 -5.34 -7.58 -0.84
CA ALA A 35 -4.74 -6.26 -0.79
C ALA A 35 -3.56 -6.10 -1.75
N PHE A 36 -3.41 -4.89 -2.27
CA PHE A 36 -2.40 -4.50 -3.27
C PHE A 36 -1.97 -3.06 -3.01
N CYS A 37 -0.89 -2.61 -3.66
CA CYS A 37 -0.63 -1.16 -3.76
C CYS A 37 -1.70 -0.52 -4.65
N LYS A 38 -2.18 0.68 -4.30
CA LYS A 38 -3.17 1.44 -5.10
C LYS A 38 -2.78 1.54 -6.56
N SER A 39 -1.56 2.02 -6.83
CA SER A 39 -1.05 2.20 -8.20
C SER A 39 -1.01 0.90 -8.99
N CYS A 40 -0.72 -0.22 -8.31
CA CYS A 40 -0.64 -1.53 -8.94
C CYS A 40 -2.02 -2.05 -9.33
N ILE A 41 -2.98 -2.04 -8.40
CA ILE A 41 -4.32 -2.60 -8.68
C ILE A 41 -5.11 -1.71 -9.63
N VAL A 42 -5.02 -0.37 -9.50
CA VAL A 42 -5.68 0.55 -10.43
C VAL A 42 -5.19 0.31 -11.86
N LYS A 43 -3.87 0.24 -12.07
CA LYS A 43 -3.29 -0.06 -13.39
C LYS A 43 -3.69 -1.44 -13.90
N PHE A 44 -3.74 -2.46 -13.04
CA PHE A 44 -4.14 -3.80 -13.45
C PHE A 44 -5.59 -3.84 -13.97
N LEU A 45 -6.49 -3.08 -13.34
CA LEU A 45 -7.91 -3.04 -13.67
C LEU A 45 -8.26 -2.18 -14.88
N GLU A 46 -7.30 -1.48 -15.48
CA GLU A 46 -7.49 -0.82 -16.78
C GLU A 46 -7.76 -1.82 -17.91
N SER A 47 -7.25 -3.05 -17.79
CA SER A 47 -7.36 -4.10 -18.81
C SER A 47 -7.97 -5.42 -18.28
N ASN A 48 -8.31 -5.48 -16.99
CA ASN A 48 -8.77 -6.71 -16.33
C ASN A 48 -9.93 -6.43 -15.37
N PHE A 49 -10.80 -7.42 -15.19
CA PHE A 49 -11.99 -7.31 -14.34
C PHE A 49 -12.02 -8.34 -13.19
N HIS A 50 -10.89 -9.02 -12.96
CA HIS A 50 -10.77 -10.11 -12.00
C HIS A 50 -9.67 -9.83 -10.97
N CYS A 51 -9.80 -10.41 -9.77
CA CYS A 51 -8.76 -10.33 -8.75
C CYS A 51 -7.47 -11.03 -9.24
N PRO A 52 -6.28 -10.41 -9.15
CA PRO A 52 -5.02 -11.03 -9.53
C PRO A 52 -4.71 -12.33 -8.79
N VAL A 53 -5.22 -12.48 -7.55
CA VAL A 53 -4.94 -13.63 -6.68
C VAL A 53 -5.95 -14.75 -6.88
N CYS A 54 -7.21 -14.54 -6.49
CA CYS A 54 -8.24 -15.60 -6.50
C CYS A 54 -9.05 -15.69 -7.80
N LYS A 55 -8.81 -14.78 -8.77
CA LYS A 55 -9.50 -14.72 -10.06
C LYS A 55 -11.02 -14.49 -10.01
N SER A 56 -11.56 -14.16 -8.83
CA SER A 56 -12.97 -13.74 -8.71
C SER A 56 -13.22 -12.47 -9.52
N ILE A 57 -14.40 -12.36 -10.11
CA ILE A 57 -14.82 -11.13 -10.81
C ILE A 57 -15.01 -10.04 -9.76
N ILE A 58 -14.40 -8.87 -9.98
CA ILE A 58 -14.54 -7.70 -9.10
C ILE A 58 -15.83 -6.97 -9.45
N HIS A 59 -16.00 -6.62 -10.74
CA HIS A 59 -17.26 -6.14 -11.31
C HIS A 59 -17.20 -6.08 -12.84
N SER A 60 -18.34 -6.18 -13.52
CA SER A 60 -18.41 -6.18 -15.00
C SER A 60 -18.39 -4.80 -15.66
N ALA A 61 -18.63 -3.71 -14.91
CA ALA A 61 -18.79 -2.36 -15.49
C ALA A 61 -17.96 -1.23 -14.85
N GLU A 62 -17.58 -1.34 -13.56
CA GLU A 62 -16.81 -0.28 -12.88
C GLU A 62 -16.01 -0.88 -11.70
N PRO A 63 -14.84 -1.49 -11.97
CA PRO A 63 -14.05 -2.23 -10.98
C PRO A 63 -13.50 -1.37 -9.85
N THR A 64 -13.27 -0.08 -10.11
CA THR A 64 -12.70 0.87 -9.15
C THR A 64 -13.62 1.16 -7.97
N ARG A 65 -14.94 0.98 -8.10
CA ARG A 65 -15.90 1.17 -6.99
C ARG A 65 -15.75 0.16 -5.86
N TYR A 66 -15.18 -1.01 -6.16
CA TYR A 66 -15.00 -2.10 -5.20
C TYR A 66 -13.59 -2.13 -4.62
N LEU A 67 -12.78 -1.11 -4.95
CA LEU A 67 -11.51 -0.86 -4.31
C LEU A 67 -11.72 0.04 -3.09
N LEU A 68 -11.27 -0.44 -1.94
CA LEU A 68 -11.31 0.29 -0.69
C LEU A 68 -9.90 0.67 -0.30
N HIS A 69 -9.67 1.94 0.01
CA HIS A 69 -8.43 2.35 0.67
C HIS A 69 -8.39 1.74 2.08
N ASP A 70 -7.28 1.10 2.42
CA ASP A 70 -7.12 0.33 3.66
C ASP A 70 -6.02 0.96 4.55
N PRO A 71 -6.34 2.05 5.26
CA PRO A 71 -5.35 2.76 6.08
C PRO A 71 -4.86 1.88 7.25
N SER A 72 -5.69 0.95 7.73
CA SER A 72 -5.33 0.06 8.83
C SER A 72 -4.25 -0.94 8.41
N LEU A 73 -4.41 -1.57 7.24
CA LEU A 73 -3.37 -2.43 6.68
C LEU A 73 -2.11 -1.64 6.38
N GLN A 74 -2.23 -0.43 5.84
CA GLN A 74 -1.08 0.42 5.56
C GLN A 74 -0.27 0.74 6.83
N ASP A 75 -0.94 1.08 7.92
CA ASP A 75 -0.32 1.33 9.22
C ASP A 75 0.40 0.09 9.76
N ILE A 76 -0.22 -1.09 9.61
CA ILE A 76 0.40 -2.36 10.01
C ILE A 76 1.69 -2.59 9.22
N VAL A 77 1.65 -2.43 7.88
CA VAL A 77 2.81 -2.63 7.02
C VAL A 77 3.96 -1.69 7.42
N TYR A 78 3.67 -0.41 7.67
CA TYR A 78 4.68 0.56 8.09
C TYR A 78 5.23 0.33 9.50
N LYS A 79 4.42 -0.19 10.42
CA LYS A 79 4.87 -0.52 11.78
C LYS A 79 5.72 -1.79 11.83
N LEU A 80 5.46 -2.75 10.93
CA LEU A 80 6.18 -4.02 10.89
C LEU A 80 7.50 -3.96 10.13
N VAL A 81 7.58 -3.18 9.04
CA VAL A 81 8.77 -3.12 8.19
C VAL A 81 9.64 -1.93 8.59
N PRO A 82 10.86 -2.15 9.12
CA PRO A 82 11.76 -1.07 9.50
C PRO A 82 12.05 -0.13 8.33
N ASP A 83 12.07 1.17 8.61
CA ASP A 83 12.40 2.26 7.67
C ASP A 83 11.53 2.37 6.40
N LEU A 84 10.52 1.51 6.19
CA LEU A 84 9.73 1.49 4.96
C LEU A 84 9.04 2.83 4.70
N TYR A 85 8.38 3.38 5.71
CA TYR A 85 7.73 4.69 5.64
C TYR A 85 8.72 5.79 5.23
N ARG A 86 9.84 5.88 5.95
CA ARG A 86 10.88 6.88 5.71
C ARG A 86 11.46 6.77 4.31
N ASN A 87 11.67 5.55 3.82
CA ASN A 87 12.20 5.31 2.48
C ASN A 87 11.19 5.73 1.41
N GLU A 88 9.90 5.45 1.60
CA GLU A 88 8.88 5.89 0.64
C GLU A 88 8.74 7.40 0.62
N CYS A 89 8.74 8.09 1.78
CA CYS A 89 8.75 9.54 1.83
C CYS A 89 9.93 10.17 1.09
N LYS A 90 11.14 9.60 1.25
CA LYS A 90 12.33 10.06 0.51
C LYS A 90 12.16 9.90 -1.00
N ARG A 91 11.59 8.78 -1.46
CA ARG A 91 11.36 8.54 -2.89
C ARG A 91 10.39 9.57 -3.47
N VAL A 92 9.31 9.87 -2.77
CA VAL A 92 8.34 10.91 -3.16
C VAL A 92 9.01 12.27 -3.20
N GLN A 93 9.76 12.62 -2.16
CA GLN A 93 10.47 13.91 -2.09
C GLN A 93 11.40 14.11 -3.29
N ILE A 94 12.27 13.12 -3.57
CA ILE A 94 13.20 13.17 -4.71
C ILE A 94 12.43 13.34 -6.03
N PHE A 95 11.36 12.58 -6.24
CA PHE A 95 10.54 12.68 -7.45
C PHE A 95 9.93 14.08 -7.61
N CYS A 96 9.40 14.67 -6.54
CA CYS A 96 8.81 16.01 -6.61
C CYS A 96 9.86 17.10 -6.86
N GLU A 97 11.04 16.99 -6.24
CA GLU A 97 12.18 17.90 -6.47
C GLU A 97 12.66 17.84 -7.93
N GLU A 98 12.77 16.64 -8.51
CA GLU A 98 13.22 16.44 -9.89
C GLU A 98 12.20 16.90 -10.95
N ASN A 99 10.90 16.92 -10.61
CA ASN A 99 9.82 17.23 -11.55
C ASN A 99 9.17 18.60 -11.28
N GLU A 100 9.72 19.40 -10.35
CA GLU A 100 9.19 20.72 -9.95
C GLU A 100 7.70 20.67 -9.53
N ILE A 101 7.30 19.59 -8.86
CA ILE A 101 5.92 19.37 -8.41
C ILE A 101 5.71 19.97 -7.02
N GLU A 102 4.82 20.95 -6.91
CA GLU A 102 4.32 21.43 -5.62
C GLU A 102 3.31 20.44 -5.04
N ILE A 103 3.66 19.77 -3.94
CA ILE A 103 2.75 18.85 -3.23
C ILE A 103 1.73 19.68 -2.45
N SER A 104 0.44 19.61 -2.81
CA SER A 104 -0.61 20.23 -2.02
C SER A 104 -0.84 19.45 -0.73
N SER A 105 -1.28 20.12 0.34
CA SER A 105 -1.57 19.52 1.65
C SER A 105 -2.71 18.47 1.63
N GLN A 106 -3.29 18.17 0.47
CA GLN A 106 -4.31 17.15 0.24
C GLN A 106 -3.77 15.94 -0.54
N ASP A 107 -2.60 16.06 -1.17
CA ASP A 107 -1.89 14.97 -1.87
C ASP A 107 -0.95 14.20 -0.93
N THR A 108 -1.21 14.31 0.37
CA THR A 108 -0.24 14.03 1.42
C THR A 108 0.30 12.61 1.32
N LEU A 109 1.64 12.55 1.41
CA LEU A 109 2.42 11.50 2.07
C LEU A 109 1.58 10.41 2.74
N PRO A 110 1.97 9.12 2.64
CA PRO A 110 1.21 8.02 3.23
C PRO A 110 0.76 8.40 4.64
N LEU A 111 -0.55 8.48 4.80
CA LEU A 111 -1.27 9.12 5.90
C LEU A 111 -0.45 9.15 7.20
N LEU A 112 0.11 10.31 7.55
CA LEU A 112 0.66 10.50 8.89
C LEU A 112 -0.49 10.42 9.89
N SER A 113 -0.53 9.34 10.67
CA SER A 113 -0.66 9.55 12.10
C SER A 113 0.74 9.80 12.65
N PRO A 114 1.06 11.05 13.06
CA PRO A 114 2.33 11.36 13.71
C PRO A 114 2.26 10.90 15.16
N MET A 115 2.32 9.60 15.40
CA MET A 115 2.57 9.05 16.74
C MET A 115 3.49 7.84 16.57
N ASP A 116 4.59 7.84 17.33
CA ASP A 116 5.67 6.83 17.35
C ASP A 116 6.89 7.09 16.44
N LEU A 117 7.28 8.36 16.25
CA LEU A 117 8.71 8.63 16.13
C LEU A 117 9.28 8.64 17.56
N PRO A 118 10.17 7.70 17.95
CA PRO A 118 10.82 7.78 19.25
C PRO A 118 11.57 9.11 19.31
N LYS A 119 11.22 9.94 20.31
CA LYS A 119 11.97 11.14 20.65
C LYS A 119 13.41 10.70 20.93
N LEU A 120 14.37 11.29 20.21
CA LEU A 120 15.77 11.32 20.64
C LEU A 120 15.86 11.87 22.06
#